data_AF-A0A929E7V5-F1
#
_entry.id   AF-A0A929E7V5-F1
#
_cell.length_a   1.000
_cell.length_b   1.000
_cell.length_c   1.000
_cell.angle_alpha   90.00
_cell.angle_beta   90.00
_cell.angle_gamma   90.00
#
_symmetry.space_group_name_H-M   'P 1'
#
loop_
_entity.id
_entity.type
_entity.pdbx_description
1 polymer ?
#
loop_
_entity_poly.entity_id
_entity_poly.type
_entity_poly.pdbx_seq_one_letter_code
_entity_poly.pdbx_strand_id
1 'polypeptide(L)' 'MKLTVIIPIYNEVNTLREILKRVQDTQLADEILMVDDGSYDGTREILEELDGQG' A
#
# COMPACT_ATOMS: atom_id res chain seq x y z
N MET A 1 0.30 4.36 -21.97
CA MET A 1 -0.85 4.46 -21.05
C MET A 1 -0.29 4.29 -19.64
N LYS A 2 -0.75 5.05 -18.64
CA LYS A 2 -0.31 4.88 -17.26
C LYS A 2 -1.37 4.11 -16.47
N LEU A 3 -0.96 3.15 -15.65
CA LEU A 3 -1.83 2.40 -14.74
C LEU A 3 -1.58 2.84 -13.30
N THR A 4 -2.61 3.42 -12.69
CA THR A 4 -2.64 3.72 -11.26
C THR A 4 -3.44 2.62 -10.54
N VAL A 5 -2.86 2.04 -9.49
CA VAL A 5 -3.50 1.04 -8.63
C VAL A 5 -3.89 1.69 -7.31
N ILE A 6 -5.15 1.58 -6.91
CA ILE A 6 -5.63 2.06 -5.61
C ILE A 6 -5.80 0.88 -4.68
N ILE A 7 -5.22 0.96 -3.48
CA ILE A 7 -5.30 -0.09 -2.45
C ILE A 7 -5.98 0.51 -1.21
N PRO A 8 -7.26 0.21 -0.96
CA PRO A 8 -7.91 0.53 0.31
C PRO A 8 -7.38 -0.41 1.39
N ILE A 9 -7.10 0.14 2.58
CA ILE A 9 -6.40 -0.57 3.65
C ILE A 9 -7.16 -0.38 4.96
N TYR A 10 -7.46 -1.49 5.63
CA TYR A 10 -8.03 -1.49 6.97
C TYR A 10 -7.54 -2.70 7.78
N ASN A 11 -6.76 -2.44 8.82
CA ASN A 11 -6.18 -3.47 9.69
C ASN A 11 -5.41 -4.59 8.95
N GLU A 12 -4.46 -4.19 8.10
CA GLU A 12 -3.65 -5.08 7.26
C GLU A 12 -2.19 -5.18 7.75
N VAL A 13 -1.94 -5.03 9.06
CA VAL A 13 -0.58 -4.98 9.63
C VAL A 13 0.27 -6.21 9.26
N ASN A 14 -0.36 -7.37 9.07
CA ASN A 14 0.31 -8.64 8.78
C ASN A 14 0.49 -8.93 7.27
N THR A 15 -0.18 -8.17 6.41
CA THR A 15 -0.44 -8.54 5.01
C THR A 15 -0.10 -7.44 4.02
N LEU A 16 -0.09 -6.18 4.47
CA LEU A 16 0.18 -4.99 3.65
C LEU A 16 1.47 -5.13 2.82
N ARG A 17 2.57 -5.56 3.44
CA ARG A 17 3.88 -5.70 2.76
C ARG A 17 3.86 -6.73 1.64
N GLU A 18 3.18 -7.86 1.87
CA GLU A 18 3.05 -8.92 0.87
C GLU A 18 2.13 -8.50 -0.29
N ILE A 19 1.03 -7.80 0.02
CA ILE A 19 0.13 -7.24 -1.01
C ILE A 19 0.90 -6.25 -1.88
N LEU A 20 1.61 -5.30 -1.28
CA LEU A 20 2.40 -4.30 -2.00
C LEU A 20 3.46 -4.97 -2.89
N LYS A 21 4.19 -5.97 -2.34
CA LYS A 21 5.16 -6.76 -3.10
C LYS A 21 4.52 -7.41 -4.32
N ARG A 22 3.38 -8.08 -4.17
CA ARG A 22 2.68 -8.75 -5.28
C ARG A 22 2.24 -7.78 -6.36
N VAL A 23 1.76 -6.59 -5.99
CA VAL A 23 1.37 -5.55 -6.95
C VAL A 23 2.60 -5.05 -7.71
N GLN A 24 3.72 -4.78 -7.02
CA GLN A 24 4.97 -4.36 -7.64
C GLN A 24 5.55 -5.44 -8.58
N ASP A 25 5.49 -6.71 -8.18
CA ASP A 25 6.00 -7.84 -8.97
C ASP A 25 5.24 -8.04 -10.30
N THR A 26 4.04 -7.45 -10.46
CA THR A 26 3.35 -7.44 -11.76
C THR A 26 4.08 -6.60 -12.81
N GLN A 27 4.87 -5.61 -12.39
CA GLN A 27 5.50 -4.60 -13.26
C GLN A 27 4.50 -3.84 -14.16
N LEU A 28 3.21 -3.83 -13.79
CA LEU A 28 2.16 -3.13 -14.54
C LEU A 28 1.82 -1.76 -13.94
N ALA A 29 2.00 -1.58 -12.63
CA ALA A 29 1.60 -0.37 -11.92
C ALA A 29 2.68 0.72 -12.05
N ASP A 30 2.31 1.86 -12.62
CA ASP A 30 3.15 3.06 -12.66
C ASP A 30 3.05 3.86 -11.35
N GLU A 31 1.90 3.76 -10.67
CA GLU A 31 1.57 4.48 -9.44
C GLU A 31 0.72 3.58 -8.53
N ILE A 32 0.99 3.64 -7.23
CA ILE A 32 0.21 2.92 -6.21
C ILE A 32 -0.25 3.95 -5.18
N LEU A 33 -1.58 4.14 -5.08
CA LEU A 33 -2.21 5.00 -4.09
C LEU A 33 -2.79 4.14 -2.96
N MET A 34 -2.22 4.23 -1.78
CA MET A 34 -2.69 3.53 -0.58
C MET A 34 -3.59 4.46 0.24
N VAL A 35 -4.77 3.99 0.65
CA VAL A 35 -5.74 4.78 1.41
C VAL A 35 -6.13 4.01 2.66
N ASP A 36 -5.72 4.51 3.84
CA ASP A 36 -6.13 3.97 5.14
C ASP A 36 -7.58 4.36 5.47
N ASP A 37 -8.41 3.37 5.82
CA ASP A 37 -9.81 3.52 6.22
C ASP A 37 -9.98 3.43 7.75
N GLY A 38 -9.07 4.05 8.51
CA GLY A 38 -9.21 4.13 9.96
C GLY A 38 -8.56 2.97 10.74
N SER A 39 -7.44 2.43 10.28
CA SER A 39 -6.78 1.30 10.98
C SER A 39 -6.28 1.67 12.38
N TYR A 40 -6.24 0.69 13.29
CA TYR A 40 -5.81 0.86 14.69
C TYR A 40 -4.95 -0.31 15.21
N ASP A 41 -4.48 -1.17 14.31
CA ASP A 41 -3.76 -2.42 14.60
C ASP A 41 -2.25 -2.33 14.37
N GLY A 42 -1.71 -1.16 14.07
CA GLY A 42 -0.31 -0.98 13.64
C GLY A 42 -0.12 -0.76 12.14
N THR A 43 -1.19 -0.79 11.33
CA THR A 43 -1.10 -0.61 9.88
C THR A 43 -0.59 0.78 9.47
N ARG A 44 -0.93 1.81 10.24
CA ARG A 44 -0.56 3.20 9.92
C ARG A 44 0.94 3.43 10.03
N GLU A 45 1.56 2.84 11.03
CA GLU A 45 2.99 2.88 11.28
C GLU A 45 3.74 2.24 10.10
N ILE A 46 3.22 1.13 9.55
CA ILE A 46 3.77 0.52 8.34
C ILE A 46 3.58 1.44 7.12
N LEU A 47 2.42 2.09 6.98
CA LEU A 47 2.18 3.03 5.89
C LEU A 47 3.13 4.23 5.93
N GLU A 48 3.39 4.80 7.11
CA GLU A 48 4.35 5.89 7.30
C GLU A 48 5.79 5.46 6.96
N GLU A 49 6.19 4.23 7.28
CA GLU A 49 7.50 3.69 6.86
C GLU A 49 7.61 3.50 5.34
N LEU A 50 6.50 3.18 4.68
CA LEU A 50 6.42 2.95 3.23
C LEU A 50 6.28 4.25 2.45
N ASP A 51 5.82 5.33 3.08
CA ASP A 51 5.70 6.66 2.50
C ASP A 51 7.10 7.28 2.34
N GLY A 52 7.80 6.82 1.30
CA GLY A 52 9.09 7.34 0.90
C GLY A 52 8.93 8.79 0.49
N GLN A 53 9.37 9.72 1.37
CA GLN A 53 9.38 11.17 1.18
C GLN A 53 9.49 11.57 -0.30
N GLY A 54 8.39 12.09 -0.83
CA GLY A 54 8.29 12.82 -2.08
C GLY A 54 7.55 14.13 -1.84
#